data_AF-A0A966VJ34-F1
#
_entry.id   AF-A0A966VJ34-F1
#
_cell.length_a   1.000
_cell.length_b   1.000
_cell.length_c   1.000
_cell.angle_alpha   90.00
_cell.angle_beta   90.00
_cell.angle_gamma   90.00
#
_symmetry.space_group_name_H-M   'P 1'
#
loop_
_entity.id
_entity.type
_entity.pdbx_description
1 polymer ?
#
loop_
_entity_poly.entity_id
_entity_poly.type
_entity_poly.pdbx_seq_one_letter_code
_entity_poly.pdbx_strand_id
1 'polypeptide(L)'
;ENTPQRYLKHSKYNSEALRERLLKRQEKKLIGVSWLTKSTLPGASNRNLNLIELLKNFDKETVRFVSLQYGDVSKEISKMREHHGIDIIEVKDIDNREDIDGLASLMIACDQIISVDNATVHLAGALGVNTKILLPFNNDWRWGKGRRDSLWYNSVTLYRQKFLNDWSHPISALMTDKIA
;
A
#
# COMPACT_ATOMS: atom_id res chain seq x y z
N GLU A 1 -5.26 25.62 13.25
CA GLU A 1 -5.64 24.58 12.27
C GLU A 1 -5.10 23.23 12.77
N ASN A 2 -5.96 22.24 13.03
CA ASN A 2 -5.58 20.93 13.61
C ASN A 2 -5.34 19.86 12.53
N THR A 3 -4.60 20.19 11.47
CA THR A 3 -4.29 19.24 10.41
C THR A 3 -3.16 18.32 10.88
N PRO A 4 -3.33 16.98 10.85
CA PRO A 4 -2.24 16.07 11.19
C PRO A 4 -1.03 16.30 10.29
N GLN A 5 0.16 16.37 10.87
CA GLN A 5 1.42 16.46 10.12
C GLN A 5 2.19 15.14 10.20
N ARG A 6 3.04 14.87 9.20
CA ARG A 6 4.03 13.78 9.29
C ARG A 6 4.90 13.99 10.52
N TYR A 7 5.19 12.93 11.25
CA TYR A 7 5.93 13.02 12.52
C TYR A 7 7.09 12.02 12.64
N LEU A 8 7.15 10.99 11.78
CA LEU A 8 8.30 10.10 11.71
C LEU A 8 9.34 10.62 10.73
N LYS A 9 10.62 10.44 11.09
CA LYS A 9 11.78 10.63 10.23
C LYS A 9 12.31 9.27 9.79
N HIS A 10 12.94 9.19 8.62
CA HIS A 10 13.65 8.00 8.13
C HIS A 10 15.15 8.28 8.17
N SER A 11 15.96 7.30 8.56
CA SER A 11 17.37 7.57 8.92
C SER A 11 18.39 6.59 8.34
N LYS A 12 17.99 5.39 7.92
CA LYS A 12 18.98 4.32 7.69
C LYS A 12 19.36 4.10 6.23
N TYR A 13 18.39 4.13 5.31
CA TYR A 13 18.67 3.93 3.89
C TYR A 13 18.40 5.23 3.12
N ASN A 14 19.24 5.49 2.11
CA ASN A 14 18.99 6.59 1.19
C ASN A 14 17.78 6.21 0.31
N SER A 15 16.61 6.78 0.60
CA SER A 15 15.38 6.57 -0.15
C SER A 15 15.49 6.96 -1.62
N GLU A 16 16.34 7.93 -1.96
CA GLU A 16 16.61 8.31 -3.36
C GLU A 16 17.38 7.19 -4.06
N ALA A 17 18.42 6.66 -3.42
CA ALA A 17 19.18 5.52 -3.95
C ALA A 17 18.31 4.26 -4.09
N LEU A 18 17.41 4.01 -3.13
CA LEU A 18 16.41 2.94 -3.24
C LEU A 18 15.50 3.17 -4.44
N ARG A 19 14.98 4.39 -4.62
CA ARG A 19 14.11 4.74 -5.74
C ARG A 19 14.83 4.55 -7.08
N GLU A 20 16.06 5.04 -7.22
CA GLU A 20 16.88 4.85 -8.42
C GLU A 20 17.15 3.38 -8.73
N ARG A 21 17.41 2.57 -7.70
CA ARG A 21 17.58 1.12 -7.84
C ARG A 21 16.32 0.43 -8.36
N LEU A 22 15.14 0.88 -7.94
CA LEU A 22 13.84 0.30 -8.28
C LEU A 22 13.33 0.78 -9.65
N LEU A 23 13.59 2.04 -10.00
CA LEU A 23 13.21 2.66 -11.27
C LEU A 23 14.42 2.64 -12.21
N LYS A 24 14.55 1.56 -13.00
CA LYS A 24 15.52 1.48 -14.11
C LYS A 24 15.14 2.52 -15.18
N ARG A 25 15.62 3.77 -15.03
CA ARG A 25 15.48 4.95 -15.91
C ARG A 25 14.24 4.92 -16.84
N GLN A 26 13.12 5.43 -16.34
CA GLN A 26 11.92 5.87 -17.08
C GLN A 26 10.95 6.55 -16.08
N GLU A 27 10.01 7.34 -16.59
CA GLU A 27 8.95 8.06 -15.84
C GLU A 27 7.88 7.13 -15.24
N LYS A 28 8.25 5.94 -14.75
CA LYS A 28 7.31 5.03 -14.10
C LYS A 28 7.05 5.47 -12.67
N LYS A 29 5.79 5.41 -12.24
CA LYS A 29 5.41 5.58 -10.83
C LYS A 29 5.74 4.32 -10.05
N LEU A 30 6.38 4.51 -8.90
CA LEU A 30 6.65 3.43 -7.97
C LEU A 30 5.53 3.37 -6.93
N ILE A 31 4.79 2.27 -6.92
CA ILE A 31 3.68 2.05 -6.00
C ILE A 31 4.03 0.93 -5.02
N GLY A 32 4.05 1.27 -3.73
CA GLY A 32 4.18 0.29 -2.66
C GLY A 32 2.84 -0.41 -2.39
N VAL A 33 2.84 -1.73 -2.28
CA VAL A 33 1.60 -2.52 -2.10
C VAL A 33 1.65 -3.44 -0.89
N SER A 34 0.56 -3.50 -0.13
CA SER A 34 0.37 -4.49 0.95
C SER A 34 -1.11 -4.87 1.06
N TRP A 35 -1.44 -6.12 0.73
CA TRP A 35 -2.80 -6.57 0.44
C TRP A 35 -3.37 -7.56 1.46
N LEU A 36 -2.59 -8.01 2.45
CA LEU A 36 -3.06 -8.97 3.44
C LEU A 36 -2.62 -8.62 4.86
N THR A 37 -3.37 -9.18 5.81
CA THR A 37 -2.98 -9.32 7.21
C THR A 37 -2.90 -10.80 7.60
N LYS A 38 -1.93 -11.11 8.47
CA LYS A 38 -1.79 -12.42 9.12
C LYS A 38 -2.35 -12.43 10.55
N SER A 39 -3.08 -11.38 10.95
CA SER A 39 -3.70 -11.32 12.28
C SER A 39 -4.74 -12.43 12.43
N THR A 40 -4.72 -13.09 13.58
CA THR A 40 -5.65 -14.17 13.96
C THR A 40 -6.92 -13.66 14.63
N LEU A 41 -7.08 -12.33 14.77
CA LEU A 41 -8.26 -11.74 15.38
C LEU A 41 -9.52 -12.03 14.54
N PRO A 42 -10.69 -12.25 15.16
CA PRO A 42 -11.94 -12.47 14.44
C PRO A 42 -12.20 -11.35 13.41
N GLY A 43 -12.49 -11.75 12.17
CA GLY A 43 -12.78 -10.83 11.07
C GLY A 43 -11.56 -10.10 10.49
N ALA A 44 -10.33 -10.35 10.95
CA ALA A 44 -9.14 -9.71 10.40
C ALA A 44 -8.95 -10.00 8.90
N SER A 45 -9.26 -11.23 8.47
CA SER A 45 -9.19 -11.66 7.08
C SER A 45 -10.19 -10.98 6.16
N ASN A 46 -11.25 -10.36 6.70
CA ASN A 46 -12.21 -9.56 5.91
C ASN A 46 -11.54 -8.34 5.26
N ARG A 47 -10.36 -7.94 5.76
CA ARG A 47 -9.54 -6.87 5.20
C ARG A 47 -8.67 -7.35 4.04
N ASN A 48 -8.49 -8.65 3.85
CA ASN A 48 -7.57 -9.16 2.83
C ASN A 48 -8.16 -8.95 1.43
N LEU A 49 -7.28 -8.56 0.53
CA LEU A 49 -7.57 -8.38 -0.89
C LEU A 49 -6.89 -9.46 -1.71
N ASN A 50 -7.57 -9.90 -2.75
CA ASN A 50 -6.94 -10.71 -3.78
C ASN A 50 -5.96 -9.83 -4.58
N LEU A 51 -4.71 -10.27 -4.71
CA LEU A 51 -3.64 -9.48 -5.31
C LEU A 51 -3.89 -9.15 -6.80
N ILE A 52 -4.44 -10.10 -7.57
CA ILE A 52 -4.76 -9.85 -8.98
C ILE A 52 -5.94 -8.89 -9.13
N GLU A 53 -6.96 -9.00 -8.28
CA GLU A 53 -8.08 -8.05 -8.30
C GLU A 53 -7.60 -6.62 -8.04
N LEU A 54 -6.66 -6.45 -7.11
CA LEU A 54 -6.10 -5.14 -6.77
C LEU A 54 -5.28 -4.54 -7.92
N LEU A 55 -4.43 -5.34 -8.59
CA LEU A 55 -3.40 -4.80 -9.50
C LEU A 55 -3.74 -4.89 -10.99
N LYS A 56 -4.72 -5.71 -11.40
CA LYS A 56 -5.00 -5.97 -12.83
C LYS A 56 -5.37 -4.74 -13.67
N ASN A 57 -5.92 -3.71 -13.05
CA ASN A 57 -6.40 -2.51 -13.73
C ASN A 57 -5.33 -1.42 -13.88
N PHE A 58 -4.14 -1.61 -13.31
CA PHE A 58 -3.03 -0.67 -13.43
C PHE A 58 -2.32 -0.85 -14.77
N ASP A 59 -1.94 0.27 -15.37
CA ASP A 59 -1.11 0.27 -16.56
C ASP A 59 0.35 -0.09 -16.21
N LYS A 60 0.79 -1.24 -16.73
CA LYS A 60 2.11 -1.83 -16.47
C LYS A 60 3.24 -1.07 -17.16
N GLU A 61 2.92 -0.25 -18.16
CA GLU A 61 3.90 0.60 -18.82
C GLU A 61 4.24 1.82 -17.98
N THR A 62 3.28 2.36 -17.21
CA THR A 62 3.46 3.57 -16.41
C THR A 62 3.65 3.32 -14.92
N VAL A 63 3.35 2.11 -14.44
CA VAL A 63 3.45 1.75 -13.01
C VAL A 63 4.39 0.58 -12.79
N ARG A 64 5.15 0.66 -11.70
CA ARG A 64 5.96 -0.42 -11.16
C ARG A 64 5.60 -0.63 -9.69
N PHE A 65 5.44 -1.89 -9.29
CA PHE A 65 5.08 -2.24 -7.92
C PHE A 65 6.29 -2.65 -7.10
N VAL A 66 6.24 -2.33 -5.81
CA VAL A 66 7.15 -2.86 -4.80
C VAL A 66 6.36 -3.44 -3.64
N SER A 67 6.74 -4.63 -3.18
CA SER A 67 6.07 -5.29 -2.07
C SER A 67 6.46 -4.63 -0.75
N LEU A 68 5.47 -4.08 -0.05
CA LEU A 68 5.55 -3.67 1.35
C LEU A 68 4.90 -4.71 2.27
N GLN A 69 4.52 -5.86 1.71
CA GLN A 69 3.86 -6.92 2.44
C GLN A 69 4.87 -7.66 3.31
N TYR A 70 4.49 -7.87 4.57
CA TYR A 70 5.26 -8.69 5.50
C TYR A 70 4.92 -10.17 5.36
N GLY A 71 5.91 -11.00 5.65
CA GLY A 71 5.86 -12.46 5.58
C GLY A 71 6.12 -13.00 4.17
N ASP A 72 6.27 -14.32 4.06
CA ASP A 72 6.53 -14.98 2.78
C ASP A 72 5.32 -14.87 1.83
N VAL A 73 5.51 -14.14 0.74
CA VAL A 73 4.57 -13.94 -0.38
C VAL A 73 5.25 -14.19 -1.73
N SER A 74 6.49 -14.69 -1.75
CA SER A 74 7.29 -14.77 -2.98
C SER A 74 6.65 -15.70 -4.01
N LYS A 75 5.97 -16.77 -3.57
CA LYS A 75 5.19 -17.66 -4.47
C LYS A 75 4.00 -16.95 -5.11
N GLU A 76 3.31 -16.09 -4.38
CA GLU A 76 2.16 -15.32 -4.90
C GLU A 76 2.66 -14.28 -5.92
N ILE A 77 3.76 -13.60 -5.60
CA ILE A 77 4.42 -12.63 -6.50
C ILE A 77 4.93 -13.31 -7.78
N SER A 78 5.58 -14.48 -7.69
CA SER A 78 6.01 -15.22 -8.89
C SER A 78 4.83 -15.58 -9.79
N LYS A 79 3.71 -16.04 -9.21
CA LYS A 79 2.49 -16.33 -9.97
C LYS A 79 1.92 -15.10 -10.67
N MET A 80 1.96 -13.93 -10.03
CA MET A 80 1.53 -12.67 -10.64
C MET A 80 2.34 -12.32 -11.88
N ARG A 81 3.66 -12.53 -11.84
CA ARG A 81 4.54 -12.33 -12.98
C ARG A 81 4.28 -13.36 -14.08
N GLU A 82 4.23 -14.64 -13.74
CA GLU A 82 4.07 -15.75 -14.68
C GLU A 82 2.72 -15.73 -15.41
N HIS A 83 1.62 -15.51 -14.69
CA HIS A 83 0.27 -15.67 -15.23
C HIS A 83 -0.35 -14.36 -15.69
N HIS A 84 0.12 -13.23 -15.17
CA HIS A 84 -0.48 -11.92 -15.42
C HIS A 84 0.51 -10.86 -15.92
N GLY A 85 1.81 -11.16 -16.00
CA GLY A 85 2.82 -10.21 -16.45
C GLY A 85 2.94 -8.97 -15.55
N ILE A 86 2.50 -9.07 -14.29
CA ILE A 86 2.59 -7.97 -13.31
C ILE A 86 3.87 -8.18 -12.50
N ASP A 87 4.80 -7.23 -12.62
CA ASP A 87 6.07 -7.26 -11.89
C ASP A 87 5.93 -6.53 -10.54
N ILE A 88 6.20 -7.25 -9.46
CA ILE A 88 6.18 -6.72 -8.09
C ILE A 88 7.57 -6.99 -7.50
N ILE A 89 8.30 -5.92 -7.20
CA ILE A 89 9.66 -6.03 -6.72
C ILE A 89 9.67 -6.42 -5.24
N GLU A 90 10.42 -7.47 -4.90
CA GLU A 90 10.80 -7.80 -3.53
C GLU A 90 12.21 -7.29 -3.24
N VAL A 91 12.34 -6.43 -2.21
CA VAL A 91 13.61 -5.86 -1.78
C VAL A 91 14.21 -6.75 -0.68
N LYS A 92 15.01 -7.73 -1.09
CA LYS A 92 15.48 -8.81 -0.20
C LYS A 92 16.40 -8.36 0.95
N ASP A 93 17.02 -7.19 0.83
CA ASP A 93 17.89 -6.60 1.85
C ASP A 93 17.14 -5.80 2.92
N ILE A 94 15.80 -5.72 2.83
CA ILE A 94 14.93 -5.03 3.79
C ILE A 94 13.86 -6.02 4.29
N ASP A 95 13.82 -6.26 5.60
CA ASP A 95 12.76 -7.05 6.21
C ASP A 95 11.54 -6.14 6.51
N ASN A 96 10.46 -6.34 5.76
CA ASN A 96 9.21 -5.56 5.90
C ASN A 96 8.48 -5.73 7.25
N ARG A 97 8.99 -6.55 8.18
CA ARG A 97 8.43 -6.76 9.52
C ARG A 97 9.41 -6.32 10.61
N GLU A 98 10.66 -6.74 10.52
CA GLU A 98 11.65 -6.57 11.59
C GLU A 98 12.63 -5.41 11.34
N ASP A 99 12.66 -4.83 10.13
CA ASP A 99 13.46 -3.63 9.79
C ASP A 99 12.56 -2.43 9.49
N ILE A 100 12.06 -1.79 10.56
CA ILE A 100 11.15 -0.64 10.45
C ILE A 100 11.79 0.55 9.73
N ASP A 101 13.09 0.79 9.93
CA ASP A 101 13.79 1.89 9.26
C ASP A 101 13.99 1.60 7.76
N GLY A 102 14.29 0.34 7.41
CA GLY A 102 14.33 -0.12 6.03
C GLY A 102 12.98 0.01 5.35
N LEU A 103 11.91 -0.48 5.99
CA LEU A 103 10.55 -0.35 5.49
C LEU A 103 10.14 1.12 5.32
N ALA A 104 10.44 1.98 6.29
CA ALA A 104 10.17 3.41 6.19
C ALA A 104 10.89 4.06 5.02
N SER A 105 12.16 3.70 4.80
CA SER A 105 12.96 4.21 3.69
C SER A 105 12.41 3.74 2.34
N LEU A 106 11.91 2.50 2.26
CA LEU A 106 11.26 1.93 1.09
C LEU A 106 9.91 2.61 0.80
N MET A 107 9.14 2.91 1.84
CA MET A 107 7.88 3.66 1.74
C MET A 107 8.10 5.07 1.18
N ILE A 108 9.11 5.79 1.68
CA ILE A 108 9.47 7.13 1.20
C ILE A 108 9.93 7.11 -0.26
N ALA A 109 10.56 6.03 -0.72
CA ALA A 109 10.95 5.88 -2.12
C ALA A 109 9.75 5.78 -3.09
N CYS A 110 8.57 5.40 -2.59
CA CYS A 110 7.35 5.24 -3.38
C CYS A 110 6.63 6.58 -3.61
N ASP A 111 6.02 6.75 -4.77
CA ASP A 111 5.14 7.89 -5.06
C ASP A 111 3.79 7.76 -4.34
N GLN A 112 3.34 6.52 -4.18
CA GLN A 112 2.10 6.18 -3.51
C GLN A 112 2.19 4.81 -2.85
N ILE A 113 1.42 4.63 -1.77
CA ILE A 113 1.20 3.34 -1.13
C ILE A 113 -0.26 2.95 -1.28
N ILE A 114 -0.51 1.69 -1.63
CA ILE A 114 -1.85 1.10 -1.68
C ILE A 114 -1.88 -0.06 -0.72
N SER A 115 -2.80 -0.04 0.24
CA SER A 115 -2.85 -1.10 1.24
C SER A 115 -4.23 -1.37 1.81
N VAL A 116 -4.38 -2.51 2.45
CA VAL A 116 -5.49 -2.84 3.34
C VAL A 116 -5.23 -2.27 4.74
N ASP A 117 -6.23 -2.27 5.62
CA ASP A 117 -6.04 -1.84 7.02
C ASP A 117 -5.08 -2.77 7.78
N ASN A 118 -3.80 -2.40 7.83
CA ASN A 118 -2.74 -3.06 8.57
C ASN A 118 -1.65 -2.06 9.03
N ALA A 119 -0.60 -2.56 9.70
CA ALA A 119 0.48 -1.73 10.24
C ALA A 119 1.20 -0.87 9.18
N THR A 120 1.30 -1.34 7.93
CA THR A 120 1.94 -0.64 6.81
C THR A 120 1.28 0.72 6.56
N VAL A 121 -0.05 0.83 6.66
CA VAL A 121 -0.77 2.11 6.46
C VAL A 121 -0.42 3.12 7.54
N HIS A 122 -0.31 2.65 8.79
CA HIS A 122 -0.01 3.53 9.91
C HIS A 122 1.39 4.12 9.82
N LEU A 123 2.37 3.30 9.46
CA LEU A 123 3.74 3.76 9.24
C LEU A 123 3.81 4.73 8.06
N ALA A 124 3.17 4.39 6.93
CA ALA A 124 3.11 5.26 5.76
C ALA A 124 2.45 6.62 6.05
N GLY A 125 1.32 6.62 6.78
CA GLY A 125 0.63 7.83 7.20
C GLY A 125 1.46 8.69 8.16
N ALA A 126 2.19 8.06 9.08
CA ALA A 126 3.10 8.75 10.01
C ALA A 126 4.31 9.39 9.29
N LEU A 127 4.75 8.79 8.19
CA LEU A 127 5.79 9.32 7.29
C LEU A 127 5.27 10.40 6.33
N GLY A 128 3.94 10.54 6.21
CA GLY A 128 3.31 11.49 5.30
C GLY A 128 3.32 11.05 3.83
N VAL A 129 3.53 9.76 3.54
CA VAL A 129 3.48 9.23 2.18
C VAL A 129 2.03 9.20 1.71
N ASN A 130 1.79 9.61 0.46
CA ASN A 130 0.47 9.51 -0.17
C ASN A 130 0.00 8.05 -0.13
N THR A 131 -1.03 7.76 0.67
CA THR A 131 -1.45 6.41 0.99
C THR A 131 -2.93 6.22 0.72
N LYS A 132 -3.27 5.20 -0.06
CA LYS A 132 -4.63 4.82 -0.41
C LYS A 132 -4.96 3.53 0.34
N ILE A 133 -5.93 3.59 1.23
CA ILE A 133 -6.34 2.43 2.02
C ILE A 133 -7.69 1.90 1.55
N LEU A 134 -7.75 0.61 1.25
CA LEU A 134 -8.98 -0.13 0.98
C LEU A 134 -9.49 -0.72 2.29
N LEU A 135 -10.70 -0.32 2.69
CA LEU A 135 -11.35 -0.65 3.95
C LEU A 135 -12.48 -1.65 3.70
N PRO A 136 -12.60 -2.69 4.54
CA PRO A 136 -13.72 -3.63 4.47
C PRO A 136 -15.03 -2.94 4.83
N PHE A 137 -16.15 -3.63 4.58
CA PHE A 137 -17.49 -3.12 4.89
C PHE A 137 -17.64 -2.73 6.37
N ASN A 138 -17.12 -3.59 7.26
CA ASN A 138 -17.05 -3.31 8.70
C ASN A 138 -15.63 -2.89 9.08
N ASN A 139 -15.29 -1.62 8.86
CA ASN A 139 -13.97 -1.07 9.16
C ASN A 139 -13.86 -0.60 10.63
N ASP A 140 -12.62 -0.54 11.11
CA ASP A 140 -12.31 -0.02 12.44
C ASP A 140 -12.76 1.44 12.63
N TRP A 141 -13.21 1.78 13.83
CA TRP A 141 -13.79 3.07 14.19
C TRP A 141 -12.86 4.25 13.91
N ARG A 142 -11.53 4.05 13.99
CA ARG A 142 -10.53 5.11 13.77
C ARG A 142 -10.61 5.72 12.39
N TRP A 143 -11.12 4.97 11.41
CA TRP A 143 -11.28 5.46 10.04
C TRP A 143 -12.53 6.32 9.87
N GLY A 144 -13.40 6.42 10.86
CA GLY A 144 -14.65 7.19 10.80
C GLY A 144 -15.67 6.63 9.81
N LYS A 145 -16.84 7.28 9.73
CA LYS A 145 -17.96 6.91 8.87
C LYS A 145 -18.23 8.00 7.83
N GLY A 146 -18.50 7.60 6.58
CA GLY A 146 -18.95 8.52 5.53
C GLY A 146 -17.89 9.50 5.00
N ARG A 147 -16.62 9.33 5.38
CA ARG A 147 -15.52 10.23 4.98
C ARG A 147 -14.46 9.54 4.14
N ARG A 148 -13.77 10.35 3.32
CA ARG A 148 -12.72 9.96 2.38
C ARG A 148 -11.31 10.26 2.88
N ASP A 149 -11.16 11.07 3.90
CA ASP A 149 -9.90 11.48 4.53
C ASP A 149 -9.71 10.80 5.90
N SER A 150 -8.47 10.72 6.36
CA SER A 150 -8.15 10.22 7.70
C SER A 150 -8.01 11.37 8.70
N LEU A 151 -8.63 11.22 9.87
CA LEU A 151 -8.45 12.14 11.01
C LEU A 151 -7.02 12.10 11.59
N TRP A 152 -6.29 11.03 11.33
CA TRP A 152 -4.97 10.76 11.93
C TRP A 152 -3.82 11.09 10.98
N TYR A 153 -4.06 11.00 9.67
CA TYR A 153 -3.02 11.06 8.65
C TYR A 153 -3.53 11.87 7.45
N ASN A 154 -3.01 13.09 7.28
CA ASN A 154 -3.40 13.95 6.18
C ASN A 154 -3.08 13.37 4.78
N SER A 155 -2.07 12.48 4.70
CA SER A 155 -1.64 11.82 3.48
C SER A 155 -2.47 10.59 3.10
N VAL A 156 -3.47 10.20 3.92
CA VAL A 156 -4.24 8.96 3.74
C VAL A 156 -5.62 9.25 3.15
N THR A 157 -5.94 8.57 2.04
CA THR A 157 -7.27 8.55 1.40
C THR A 157 -7.95 7.19 1.58
N LEU A 158 -9.23 7.20 1.99
CA LEU A 158 -10.02 6.04 2.37
C LEU A 158 -10.95 5.56 1.25
N TYR A 159 -10.89 4.29 0.88
CA TYR A 159 -11.75 3.62 -0.10
C TYR A 159 -12.51 2.51 0.60
N ARG A 160 -13.84 2.54 0.63
CA ARG A 160 -14.65 1.62 1.45
C ARG A 160 -15.44 0.67 0.58
N GLN A 161 -15.52 -0.58 1.00
CA GLN A 161 -16.53 -1.50 0.48
C GLN A 161 -17.94 -0.93 0.73
N LYS A 162 -18.81 -1.09 -0.26
CA LYS A 162 -20.25 -0.81 -0.12
C LYS A 162 -21.04 -2.04 0.31
N PHE A 163 -20.60 -3.22 -0.11
CA PHE A 163 -21.20 -4.49 0.23
C PHE A 163 -20.13 -5.41 0.82
N LEU A 164 -20.54 -6.27 1.75
CA LEU A 164 -19.64 -7.22 2.39
C LEU A 164 -18.97 -8.11 1.33
N ASN A 165 -17.64 -8.22 1.40
CA ASN A 165 -16.80 -9.02 0.49
C ASN A 165 -16.80 -8.55 -0.98
N ASP A 166 -17.36 -7.37 -1.29
CA ASP A 166 -17.28 -6.77 -2.62
C ASP A 166 -16.24 -5.65 -2.67
N TRP A 167 -15.10 -5.95 -3.27
CA TRP A 167 -14.01 -5.00 -3.46
C TRP A 167 -14.09 -4.22 -4.77
N SER A 168 -15.04 -4.52 -5.66
CA SER A 168 -15.16 -3.85 -6.96
C SER A 168 -15.34 -2.35 -6.81
N HIS A 169 -16.18 -1.91 -5.87
CA HIS A 169 -16.44 -0.50 -5.62
C HIS A 169 -15.20 0.28 -5.15
N PRO A 170 -14.49 -0.10 -4.06
CA PRO A 170 -13.31 0.63 -3.63
C PRO A 170 -12.16 0.57 -4.65
N ILE A 171 -12.01 -0.54 -5.39
CA ILE A 171 -11.01 -0.64 -6.46
C ILE A 171 -11.36 0.32 -7.61
N SER A 172 -12.61 0.35 -8.07
CA SER A 172 -13.04 1.27 -9.13
C SER A 172 -12.85 2.74 -8.73
N ALA A 173 -13.19 3.08 -7.48
CA ALA A 173 -12.97 4.42 -6.93
C ALA A 173 -11.47 4.76 -6.87
N LEU A 174 -10.61 3.81 -6.49
CA LEU A 174 -9.15 3.97 -6.50
C LEU A 174 -8.60 4.25 -7.90
N MET A 175 -9.12 3.57 -8.93
CA MET A 175 -8.66 3.78 -10.31
C MET A 175 -9.14 5.13 -10.89
N THR A 176 -10.25 5.66 -10.38
CA THR A 176 -10.82 6.94 -10.85
C THR A 176 -10.11 8.13 -10.22
N ASP A 177 -9.73 8.01 -8.95
CA ASP A 177 -8.87 9.00 -8.30
C ASP A 177 -7.51 8.90 -8.96
N LYS A 178 -7.18 9.88 -9.84
CA LYS A 178 -5.91 9.93 -10.58
C LYS A 178 -4.81 9.38 -9.69
N ILE A 179 -4.27 8.22 -10.07
CA ILE A 179 -3.00 7.71 -9.57
C ILE A 179 -1.99 8.72 -10.13
N ALA A 180 -1.84 9.83 -9.40
CA ALA A 180 -1.22 11.07 -9.85
C ALA A 180 0.27 10.94 -10.02
#